data_AF-A0A512DH38-F1
#
_entry.id   AF-A0A512DH38-F1
#
_cell.length_a   1.000
_cell.length_b   1.000
_cell.length_c   1.000
_cell.angle_alpha   90.00
_cell.angle_beta   90.00
_cell.angle_gamma   90.00
#
_symmetry.space_group_name_H-M   'P 1'
#
loop_
_entity.id
_entity.type
_entity.pdbx_description
1 polymer ?
#
loop_
_entity_poly.entity_id
_entity_poly.type
_entity_poly.pdbx_seq_one_letter_code
_entity_poly.pdbx_strand_id
1 'polypeptide(L)'
;MSAYTFALLLSVATLALMVNLLRTRRMREKYALWWALLAVGVILLALNPRILEWAADVVGIVVPTNLLFFASGFVLLAVCVQFSTELSSLEEDRRVLCEEVAMVRLELRHLTERVARQEASAGAPEPDPHPLPAAGGLVPAAAPPGPPDDLPDGTGPART
;
A
#
# COMPACT_ATOMS: atom_id res chain seq x y z
N MET A 1 -2.54 -33.31 32.73
CA MET A 1 -1.20 -32.67 32.69
C MET A 1 -0.90 -31.89 31.41
N SER A 2 -1.80 -31.85 30.41
CA SER A 2 -1.60 -31.15 29.13
C SER A 2 -1.81 -29.63 29.17
N ALA A 3 -2.70 -29.13 30.03
CA ALA A 3 -3.01 -27.69 30.08
C ALA A 3 -1.81 -26.84 30.53
N TYR A 4 -1.03 -27.33 31.52
CA TYR A 4 0.16 -26.64 31.99
C TYR A 4 1.27 -26.59 30.94
N THR A 5 1.48 -27.67 30.20
CA THR A 5 2.48 -27.70 29.13
C THR A 5 2.08 -26.80 27.98
N PHE A 6 0.78 -26.75 27.61
CA PHE A 6 0.27 -25.80 26.60
C PHE A 6 0.40 -24.34 27.06
N ALA A 7 0.05 -24.04 28.30
CA ALA A 7 0.19 -22.69 28.87
C ALA A 7 1.66 -22.27 28.93
N LEU A 8 2.57 -23.18 29.30
CA LEU A 8 4.00 -22.93 29.32
C LEU A 8 4.54 -22.68 27.90
N LEU A 9 4.14 -23.51 26.92
CA LEU A 9 4.58 -23.36 25.53
C LEU A 9 4.08 -22.05 24.93
N LEU A 10 2.83 -21.69 25.20
CA LEU A 10 2.24 -20.44 24.76
C LEU A 10 2.92 -19.24 25.43
N SER A 11 3.18 -19.31 26.74
CA SER A 11 3.90 -18.28 27.48
C SER A 11 5.32 -18.08 26.96
N VAL A 12 6.06 -19.16 26.71
CA VAL A 12 7.41 -19.12 26.13
C VAL A 12 7.38 -18.60 24.70
N ALA A 13 6.40 -19.01 23.89
CA ALA A 13 6.24 -18.51 22.53
C ALA A 13 5.92 -17.01 22.50
N THR A 14 5.00 -16.55 23.36
CA THR A 14 4.69 -15.13 23.54
C THR A 14 5.89 -14.34 24.04
N LEU A 15 6.66 -14.89 24.99
CA LEU A 15 7.89 -14.27 25.48
C LEU A 15 8.96 -14.20 24.38
N ALA A 16 9.10 -15.25 23.57
CA ALA A 16 10.02 -15.28 22.43
C ALA A 16 9.60 -14.28 21.35
N LEU A 17 8.29 -14.17 21.05
CA LEU A 17 7.73 -13.14 20.18
C LEU A 17 8.02 -11.74 20.73
N MET A 18 7.71 -11.49 21.99
CA MET A 18 7.99 -10.24 22.68
C MET A 18 9.48 -9.87 22.58
N VAL A 19 10.38 -10.82 22.87
CA VAL A 19 11.83 -10.62 22.79
C VAL A 19 12.29 -10.41 21.34
N ASN A 20 11.70 -11.09 20.36
CA ASN A 20 12.05 -10.94 18.94
C ASN A 20 11.58 -9.61 18.36
N LEU A 21 10.36 -9.17 18.72
CA LEU A 21 9.85 -7.82 18.44
C LEU A 21 10.73 -6.77 19.11
N LEU A 22 11.21 -7.06 20.33
CA LEU A 22 12.20 -6.23 20.99
C LEU A 22 13.53 -6.22 20.20
N ARG A 23 14.08 -7.37 19.81
CA ARG A 23 15.43 -7.40 19.22
C ARG A 23 15.53 -6.75 17.84
N THR A 24 14.42 -6.68 17.10
CA THR A 24 14.42 -6.28 15.66
C THR A 24 14.46 -4.76 15.43
N ARG A 25 14.08 -3.90 16.38
CA ARG A 25 14.07 -2.43 16.17
C ARG A 25 15.42 -1.76 16.46
N ARG A 26 16.51 -2.09 15.77
CA ARG A 26 17.94 -1.74 16.02
C ARG A 26 18.35 -0.28 16.38
N MET A 27 17.45 0.64 16.74
CA MET A 27 17.69 1.93 17.39
C MET A 27 16.86 2.01 18.70
N ARG A 28 17.31 1.34 19.77
CA ARG A 28 16.50 1.10 21.02
C ARG A 28 17.04 1.74 22.28
N GLU A 29 18.15 2.47 22.23
CA GLU A 29 18.71 3.11 23.42
C GLU A 29 17.67 3.98 24.14
N LYS A 30 16.84 4.73 23.40
CA LYS A 30 15.79 5.58 23.98
C LYS A 30 14.63 4.82 24.62
N TYR A 31 14.24 3.65 24.11
CA TYR A 31 13.09 2.89 24.64
C TYR A 31 13.50 2.02 25.83
N ALA A 32 14.71 1.46 25.82
CA ALA A 32 15.24 0.73 26.97
C ALA A 32 15.33 1.62 28.22
N LEU A 33 15.65 2.91 28.04
CA LEU A 33 15.64 3.89 29.13
C LEU A 33 14.24 4.09 29.72
N TRP A 34 13.19 4.20 28.90
CA TRP A 34 11.82 4.30 29.39
C TRP A 34 11.37 3.05 30.15
N TRP A 35 11.67 1.85 29.64
CA TRP A 35 11.38 0.59 30.32
C TRP A 35 12.16 0.43 31.63
N ALA A 36 13.44 0.83 31.64
CA ALA A 36 14.25 0.84 32.85
C ALA A 36 13.70 1.83 33.88
N LEU A 37 13.30 3.03 33.45
CA LEU A 37 12.73 4.06 34.32
C LEU A 37 11.38 3.62 34.91
N LEU A 38 10.53 2.97 34.10
CA LEU A 38 9.29 2.38 34.55
C LEU A 38 9.54 1.25 35.57
N ALA A 39 10.46 0.32 35.28
CA ALA A 39 10.82 -0.77 36.17
C ALA A 39 11.39 -0.26 37.50
N VAL A 40 12.29 0.73 37.44
CA VAL A 40 12.85 1.39 38.62
C VAL A 40 11.75 2.08 39.41
N GLY A 41 10.82 2.79 38.76
CA GLY A 41 9.66 3.40 39.40
C GLY A 41 8.83 2.37 40.18
N VAL A 42 8.47 1.24 39.54
CA VAL A 42 7.72 0.16 40.18
C VAL A 42 8.50 -0.44 41.36
N ILE A 43 9.81 -0.67 41.20
CA ILE A 43 10.66 -1.20 42.27
C ILE A 43 10.72 -0.23 43.45
N LEU A 44 10.86 1.08 43.20
CA LEU A 44 10.88 2.10 44.26
C LEU A 44 9.55 2.15 45.01
N LEU A 45 8.43 2.06 44.30
CA LEU A 45 7.09 1.97 44.90
C LEU A 45 6.93 0.69 45.73
N ALA A 46 7.47 -0.44 45.27
CA ALA A 46 7.36 -1.72 45.95
C ALA A 46 8.28 -1.82 47.19
N LEU A 47 9.47 -1.23 47.15
CA LEU A 47 10.44 -1.31 48.26
C LEU A 47 10.04 -0.45 49.47
N ASN A 48 9.28 0.63 49.26
CA ASN A 48 9.07 1.64 50.29
C ASN A 48 7.59 2.01 50.47
N PRO A 49 6.87 1.39 51.42
CA PRO A 49 5.46 1.68 51.67
C PRO A 49 5.21 3.13 52.10
N ARG A 50 6.21 3.85 52.62
CA ARG A 50 6.08 5.29 52.94
C ARG A 50 5.88 6.17 51.71
N ILE A 51 6.45 5.82 50.56
CA ILE A 51 6.24 6.57 49.31
C ILE A 51 4.78 6.43 48.88
N LEU A 52 4.21 5.26 49.15
CA LEU A 52 2.85 4.94 48.84
C LEU A 52 1.85 5.65 49.77
N GLU A 53 2.15 5.71 51.06
CA GLU A 53 1.40 6.50 52.04
C GLU A 53 1.45 7.99 51.70
N TRP A 54 2.64 8.54 51.39
CA TRP A 54 2.77 9.95 50.98
C TRP A 54 2.00 10.26 49.68
N ALA A 55 2.11 9.40 48.67
CA ALA A 55 1.38 9.58 47.42
C ALA A 55 -0.14 9.44 47.61
N ALA A 56 -0.57 8.53 48.50
CA ALA A 56 -1.97 8.37 48.87
C ALA A 56 -2.51 9.62 49.58
N ASP A 57 -1.73 10.23 50.48
CA ASP A 57 -2.08 11.50 51.15
C ASP A 57 -2.19 12.67 50.17
N VAL A 58 -1.28 12.79 49.20
CA VAL A 58 -1.31 13.84 48.18
C VAL A 58 -2.52 13.71 47.25
N VAL A 59 -2.87 12.47 46.86
CA VAL A 59 -4.00 12.19 45.97
C VAL A 59 -5.33 12.14 46.76
N GLY A 60 -5.29 12.07 48.09
CA GLY A 60 -6.46 11.99 48.96
C GLY A 60 -7.10 10.60 49.05
N ILE A 61 -6.32 9.54 48.79
CA ILE A 61 -6.80 8.14 48.82
C ILE A 61 -6.50 7.53 50.18
N VAL A 62 -7.54 7.11 50.91
CA VAL A 62 -7.41 6.55 52.26
C VAL A 62 -6.70 5.19 52.31
N VAL A 63 -6.77 4.41 51.22
CA VAL A 63 -6.18 3.06 51.13
C VAL A 63 -5.03 3.05 50.12
N PRO A 64 -3.76 2.88 50.57
CA PRO A 64 -2.59 2.87 49.68
C PRO A 64 -2.67 1.82 48.56
N THR A 65 -3.33 0.69 48.82
CA THR A 65 -3.54 -0.39 47.83
C THR A 65 -4.39 0.04 46.63
N ASN A 66 -5.36 0.94 46.81
CA ASN A 66 -6.16 1.45 45.68
C ASN A 66 -5.30 2.27 44.71
N LEU A 67 -4.32 3.00 45.25
CA LEU A 67 -3.37 3.76 44.43
C LEU A 67 -2.52 2.83 43.55
N LEU A 68 -2.11 1.65 44.06
CA LEU A 68 -1.44 0.62 43.25
C LEU A 68 -2.31 0.15 42.10
N PHE A 69 -3.61 -0.05 42.35
CA PHE A 69 -4.54 -0.51 41.33
C PHE A 69 -4.68 0.53 40.20
N PHE A 70 -4.86 1.80 40.56
CA PHE A 70 -4.90 2.89 39.58
C PHE A 70 -3.57 3.06 38.85
N ALA A 71 -2.45 3.03 39.56
CA ALA A 71 -1.12 3.13 38.97
C ALA A 71 -0.86 1.98 37.99
N SER A 72 -1.24 0.75 38.36
CA SER A 72 -1.13 -0.42 37.47
C SER A 72 -1.99 -0.27 36.22
N GLY A 73 -3.22 0.22 36.36
CA GLY A 73 -4.09 0.53 35.22
C GLY A 73 -3.51 1.61 34.30
N PHE A 74 -2.91 2.66 34.87
CA PHE A 74 -2.25 3.71 34.11
C PHE A 74 -1.01 3.20 33.38
N VAL A 75 -0.17 2.40 34.05
CA VAL A 75 0.99 1.73 33.44
C VAL A 75 0.53 0.83 32.30
N LEU A 76 -0.53 0.04 32.50
CA LEU A 76 -1.08 -0.83 31.48
C LEU A 76 -1.60 -0.03 30.28
N LEU A 77 -2.31 1.08 30.51
CA LEU A 77 -2.79 1.97 29.46
C LEU A 77 -1.62 2.59 28.67
N ALA A 78 -0.59 3.07 29.36
CA ALA A 78 0.61 3.60 28.73
C ALA A 78 1.31 2.55 27.85
N VAL A 79 1.43 1.32 28.35
CA VAL A 79 1.97 0.18 27.60
C VAL A 79 1.10 -0.14 26.37
N CYS A 80 -0.22 -0.13 26.50
CA CYS A 80 -1.14 -0.32 25.37
C CYS A 80 -0.99 0.76 24.30
N VAL A 81 -0.87 2.03 24.69
CA VAL A 81 -0.65 3.15 23.75
C VAL A 81 0.71 3.00 23.05
N GLN A 82 1.76 2.65 23.79
CA GLN A 82 3.08 2.38 23.22
C GLN A 82 3.02 1.24 22.19
N PHE A 83 2.34 0.14 22.52
CA PHE A 83 2.14 -0.97 21.58
C PHE A 83 1.28 -0.57 20.38
N SER A 84 0.24 0.24 20.57
CA SER A 84 -0.63 0.71 19.49
C SER A 84 0.12 1.59 18.51
N THR A 85 0.94 2.53 18.99
CA THR A 85 1.79 3.37 18.12
C THR A 85 2.85 2.56 17.40
N GLU A 86 3.46 1.58 18.08
CA GLU A 86 4.40 0.66 17.46
C GLU A 86 3.75 -0.22 16.38
N LEU A 87 2.54 -0.70 16.60
CA LEU A 87 1.77 -1.48 15.62
C LEU A 87 1.33 -0.61 14.43
N SER A 88 0.85 0.60 14.71
CA SER A 88 0.46 1.57 13.68
C SER A 88 1.62 1.95 12.76
N SER A 89 2.83 2.14 13.31
CA SER A 89 4.02 2.44 12.50
C SER A 89 4.38 1.32 11.53
N LEU A 90 4.16 0.05 11.91
CA LEU A 90 4.43 -1.10 11.05
C LEU A 90 3.43 -1.22 9.90
N GLU A 91 2.19 -0.78 10.11
CA GLU A 91 1.17 -0.77 9.07
C GLU A 91 1.41 0.34 8.03
N GLU A 92 1.85 1.52 8.47
CA GLU A 92 2.27 2.60 7.57
C GLU A 92 3.48 2.20 6.71
N ASP A 93 4.52 1.61 7.31
CA ASP A 93 5.69 1.11 6.55
C ASP A 93 5.29 0.05 5.51
N ARG A 94 4.36 -0.84 5.87
CA ARG A 94 3.83 -1.85 4.95
C ARG A 94 3.05 -1.22 3.80
N ARG A 95 2.29 -0.17 4.06
CA ARG A 95 1.55 0.56 3.04
C ARG A 95 2.50 1.22 2.04
N VAL A 96 3.54 1.90 2.53
CA VAL A 96 4.57 2.52 1.67
C VAL A 96 5.23 1.46 0.79
N LEU A 97 5.61 0.31 1.35
CA LEU A 97 6.23 -0.76 0.58
C LEU A 97 5.29 -1.33 -0.50
N CYS A 98 3.99 -1.41 -0.22
CA CYS A 98 2.99 -1.82 -1.20
C CYS A 98 2.87 -0.80 -2.35
N GLU A 99 2.89 0.49 -2.02
CA GLU A 99 2.85 1.60 -2.98
C GLU A 99 4.12 1.60 -3.87
N GLU A 100 5.30 1.40 -3.30
CA GLU A 100 6.54 1.26 -4.05
C GLU A 100 6.51 0.05 -5.01
N VAL A 101 6.04 -1.11 -4.55
CA VAL A 101 5.88 -2.31 -5.40
C VAL A 101 4.87 -2.06 -6.53
N ALA A 102 3.78 -1.33 -6.25
CA ALA A 102 2.79 -0.99 -7.25
C ALA A 102 3.37 -0.07 -8.34
N MET A 103 4.14 0.95 -7.96
CA MET A 103 4.83 1.84 -8.90
C MET A 103 5.83 1.09 -9.76
N VAL A 104 6.69 0.26 -9.17
CA VAL A 104 7.68 -0.55 -9.92
C VAL A 104 6.98 -1.48 -10.92
N ARG A 105 5.86 -2.10 -10.53
CA ARG A 105 5.07 -2.94 -11.45
C ARG A 105 4.42 -2.15 -12.58
N LEU A 106 4.10 -0.88 -12.39
CA LEU A 106 3.54 -0.02 -13.43
C LEU A 106 4.62 0.33 -14.47
N GLU A 107 5.79 0.75 -14.02
CA GLU A 107 6.93 1.07 -14.90
C GLU A 107 7.31 -0.13 -15.76
N LEU A 108 7.36 -1.32 -15.16
CA LEU A 108 7.68 -2.55 -15.86
C LEU A 108 6.66 -2.87 -16.96
N ARG A 109 5.35 -2.64 -16.72
CA ARG A 109 4.32 -2.79 -17.77
C ARG A 109 4.53 -1.80 -18.92
N HIS A 110 4.81 -0.53 -18.62
CA HIS A 110 5.06 0.47 -19.65
C HIS A 110 6.28 0.14 -20.50
N LEU A 111 7.36 -0.37 -19.90
CA LEU A 111 8.53 -0.83 -20.64
C LEU A 111 8.16 -2.00 -21.56
N THR A 112 7.46 -3.02 -21.05
CA THR A 112 7.02 -4.16 -21.86
C THR A 112 6.13 -3.73 -23.03
N GLU A 113 5.20 -2.80 -22.82
CA GLU A 113 4.36 -2.24 -23.90
C GLU A 113 5.16 -1.45 -24.94
N ARG A 114 6.23 -0.76 -24.53
CA ARG A 114 7.11 -0.04 -25.46
C ARG A 114 7.91 -1.02 -26.32
N VAL A 115 8.45 -2.08 -25.72
CA VAL A 115 9.15 -3.14 -26.44
C VAL A 115 8.21 -3.82 -27.43
N ALA A 116 6.99 -4.21 -27.01
CA ALA A 116 6.00 -4.82 -27.89
C ALA A 116 5.62 -3.90 -29.07
N ARG A 117 5.48 -2.58 -28.84
CA ARG A 117 5.24 -1.60 -29.91
C ARG A 117 6.42 -1.48 -30.87
N GLN A 118 7.66 -1.52 -30.38
CA GLN A 118 8.86 -1.49 -31.23
C GLN A 118 8.96 -2.74 -32.09
N GLU A 119 8.69 -3.92 -31.54
CA GLU A 119 8.64 -5.18 -32.30
C GLU A 119 7.55 -5.14 -33.38
N ALA A 120 6.35 -4.64 -33.05
CA ALA A 120 5.28 -4.47 -34.03
C ALA A 120 5.66 -3.47 -35.16
N SER A 121 6.46 -2.45 -34.84
CA SER A 121 6.96 -1.47 -35.82
C SER A 121 8.08 -2.04 -36.69
N ALA A 122 8.92 -2.92 -36.13
CA ALA A 122 10.02 -3.59 -36.83
C ALA A 122 9.56 -4.79 -37.66
N GLY A 123 8.42 -5.39 -37.31
CA GLY A 123 7.81 -6.53 -38.00
C GLY A 123 6.76 -6.17 -39.05
N ALA A 124 6.45 -4.88 -39.26
CA ALA A 124 5.57 -4.46 -40.35
C ALA A 124 6.28 -4.77 -41.69
N PRO A 125 5.69 -5.59 -42.60
CA PRO A 125 6.26 -5.84 -43.91
C PRO A 125 6.50 -4.52 -44.62
N GLU A 126 7.74 -4.29 -45.05
CA GLU A 126 8.11 -3.18 -45.92
C GLU A 126 7.08 -3.11 -47.06
N PRO A 127 6.32 -2.01 -47.20
CA PRO A 127 5.37 -1.89 -48.29
C PRO A 127 6.18 -1.93 -49.58
N ASP A 128 5.92 -2.96 -50.39
CA ASP A 128 6.52 -3.19 -51.70
C ASP A 128 6.70 -1.83 -52.41
N PRO A 129 7.93 -1.41 -52.75
CA PRO A 129 8.14 -0.13 -53.41
C PRO A 129 7.48 -0.21 -54.78
N HIS A 130 6.35 0.48 -54.91
CA HIS A 130 5.55 0.61 -56.13
C HIS A 130 6.41 0.66 -57.40
N PRO A 131 6.08 -0.11 -58.45
CA PRO A 131 6.68 0.09 -59.77
C PRO A 131 6.33 1.49 -60.28
N LEU A 132 7.36 2.28 -60.61
CA LEU A 132 7.25 3.64 -61.15
C LEU A 132 6.26 3.72 -62.34
N PRO A 133 5.34 4.71 -62.39
CA PRO A 133 4.58 4.98 -63.59
C PRO A 133 5.50 5.62 -64.64
N ALA A 134 5.68 4.94 -65.76
CA ALA A 134 6.41 5.44 -66.91
C ALA A 134 5.68 6.66 -67.52
N ALA A 135 6.43 7.75 -67.64
CA ALA A 135 6.42 8.78 -68.70
C ALA A 135 5.08 9.33 -69.23
N GLY A 136 5.02 10.67 -69.27
CA GLY A 136 3.86 11.44 -69.70
C GLY A 136 3.46 11.30 -71.18
N GLY A 137 2.19 11.65 -71.43
CA GLY A 137 1.60 11.78 -72.75
C GLY A 137 0.40 12.73 -72.68
N LEU A 138 0.43 13.75 -73.54
CA LEU A 138 -0.48 14.88 -73.71
C LEU A 138 -2.00 14.59 -73.61
N VAL A 139 -2.73 15.48 -72.92
CA VAL A 139 -4.19 15.62 -73.00
C VAL A 139 -4.56 16.52 -74.19
N PRO A 140 -5.40 16.10 -75.15
CA PRO A 140 -5.96 17.02 -76.13
C PRO A 140 -7.36 17.53 -75.71
N ALA A 141 -7.67 18.69 -76.27
CA ALA A 141 -8.78 19.58 -75.97
C ALA A 141 -10.19 19.04 -76.32
N ALA A 142 -11.19 19.66 -75.69
CA ALA A 142 -12.62 19.40 -75.69
C ALA A 142 -13.32 19.30 -77.07
N ALA A 143 -14.45 18.58 -77.11
CA ALA A 143 -15.44 18.56 -78.19
C ALA A 143 -16.88 18.80 -77.63
N PRO A 144 -17.79 19.43 -78.40
CA PRO A 144 -19.00 20.13 -77.91
C PRO A 144 -20.21 19.22 -77.56
N PRO A 145 -21.25 19.74 -76.86
CA PRO A 145 -22.42 18.97 -76.46
C PRO A 145 -23.32 18.61 -77.65
N GLY A 146 -23.81 17.36 -77.67
CA GLY A 146 -24.76 16.86 -78.68
C GLY A 146 -26.20 17.38 -78.47
N PRO A 147 -27.03 17.40 -79.53
CA PRO A 147 -28.33 18.07 -79.55
C PRO A 147 -29.40 17.33 -78.69
N PRO A 148 -30.42 18.06 -78.20
CA PRO A 148 -31.56 17.46 -77.53
C PRO A 148 -32.59 17.04 -78.58
N ASP A 149 -32.96 15.76 -78.60
CA ASP A 149 -34.13 15.29 -79.32
C ASP A 149 -34.98 14.39 -78.41
N ASP A 150 -36.18 14.90 -78.15
CA ASP A 150 -37.35 14.24 -77.57
C ASP A 150 -37.59 12.85 -78.21
N LEU A 151 -38.12 11.81 -77.53
CA LEU A 151 -39.55 11.57 -77.19
C LEU A 151 -39.68 10.03 -76.94
N PRO A 152 -40.83 9.46 -76.53
CA PRO A 152 -41.20 9.19 -75.14
C PRO A 152 -41.44 7.70 -74.81
N ASP A 153 -41.81 7.50 -73.55
CA ASP A 153 -42.81 6.56 -73.03
C ASP A 153 -42.45 5.07 -72.90
N GLY A 154 -42.84 4.51 -71.76
CA GLY A 154 -42.61 3.11 -71.46
C GLY A 154 -42.61 2.75 -69.98
N THR A 155 -43.64 3.17 -69.25
CA THR A 155 -44.40 2.31 -68.31
C THR A 155 -43.63 1.32 -67.43
N GLY A 156 -43.65 1.56 -66.11
CA GLY A 156 -43.41 0.52 -65.09
C GLY A 156 -43.82 1.02 -63.70
N PRO A 157 -44.87 0.47 -63.06
CA PRO A 157 -45.64 1.19 -62.05
C PRO A 157 -45.10 1.08 -60.62
N ALA A 158 -45.56 2.06 -59.84
CA ALA A 158 -45.49 2.19 -58.40
C ALA A 158 -46.28 1.12 -57.62
N ARG A 159 -46.04 1.13 -56.29
CA ARG A 159 -46.77 0.48 -55.17
C ARG A 159 -46.23 -0.91 -54.83
N THR A 160 -45.93 -1.23 -53.57
CA THR A 160 -46.49 -0.82 -52.27
C THR A 160 -45.44 -0.86 -51.19
#